data_AF-A0A857JG46-F1
#
_entry.id   AF-A0A857JG46-F1
#
_cell.length_a   1.000
_cell.length_b   1.000
_cell.length_c   1.000
_cell.angle_alpha   90.00
_cell.angle_beta   90.00
_cell.angle_gamma   90.00
#
_symmetry.space_group_name_H-M   'P 1'
#
loop_
_entity.id
_entity.type
_entity.pdbx_description
1 polymer ?
#
loop_
_entity_poly.entity_id
_entity_poly.type
_entity_poly.pdbx_seq_one_letter_code
_entity_poly.pdbx_strand_id
1 'polypeptide(L)'
;MPKVATLLFLLMICQACATVKTVNPSGNHVDIAYYDKKSYCDSIPRIYSGLSHNLCLMYGEPSKQVIGNSFSGVPYLLIDSVLSAATDTLILPYTIYTQTKKGSIKVN
;
A
#
# COMPACT_ATOMS: atom_id res chain seq x y z
N MET A 1 9.89 -29.25 -3.08
CA MET A 1 10.56 -27.92 -3.12
C MET A 1 9.65 -26.80 -3.64
N PRO A 2 8.98 -26.88 -4.82
CA PRO A 2 8.19 -25.74 -5.31
C PRO A 2 6.96 -25.43 -4.44
N LYS A 3 6.29 -26.46 -3.92
CA LYS A 3 5.09 -26.30 -3.06
C LYS A 3 5.36 -25.47 -1.79
N VAL A 4 6.55 -25.62 -1.19
CA VAL A 4 6.93 -24.88 0.02
C VAL A 4 7.25 -23.43 -0.32
N ALA A 5 7.94 -23.18 -1.45
CA ALA A 5 8.23 -21.83 -1.91
C ALA A 5 6.95 -21.05 -2.28
N THR A 6 5.99 -21.69 -2.95
CA THR A 6 4.68 -21.08 -3.25
C THR A 6 3.91 -20.74 -1.98
N LEU A 7 3.91 -21.62 -0.99
CA LEU A 7 3.26 -21.36 0.29
C LEU A 7 3.92 -20.19 1.04
N LEU A 8 5.25 -20.14 1.05
CA LEU A 8 6.00 -19.05 1.69
C LEU A 8 5.73 -17.69 1.02
N PHE A 9 5.65 -17.68 -0.32
CA PHE A 9 5.32 -16.48 -1.09
C PHE A 9 3.91 -15.98 -0.76
N LEU A 10 2.93 -16.89 -0.68
CA LEU A 10 1.55 -16.55 -0.31
C LEU A 10 1.46 -15.98 1.11
N LEU A 11 2.23 -16.53 2.05
CA LEU A 11 2.31 -16.00 3.42
C LEU A 11 2.96 -14.61 3.47
N MET A 12 3.94 -14.33 2.62
CA MET A 12 4.55 -12.99 2.53
C MET A 12 3.59 -11.94 1.96
N ILE A 13 2.76 -12.30 0.98
CA ILE A 13 1.75 -11.40 0.39
C ILE A 13 0.74 -10.92 1.45
N CYS A 14 0.39 -11.77 2.42
CA CYS A 14 -0.47 -11.38 3.55
C CYS A 14 0.13 -10.25 4.42
N GLN A 15 1.43 -9.98 4.31
CA GLN A 15 2.12 -8.93 5.05
C GLN A 15 2.11 -7.57 4.34
N ALA A 16 1.45 -7.43 3.18
CA ALA A 16 1.29 -6.16 2.46
C ALA A 16 0.35 -5.21 3.22
N CYS A 17 0.90 -4.43 4.14
CA CYS A 17 0.15 -3.59 5.07
C CYS A 17 -0.64 -2.51 4.33
N ALA A 18 -0.03 -1.87 3.32
CA ALA A 18 -0.68 -0.82 2.55
C ALA A 18 -1.87 -1.33 1.72
N THR A 19 -1.74 -2.49 1.07
CA THR A 19 -2.86 -3.11 0.34
C THR A 19 -4.00 -3.48 1.28
N VAL A 20 -3.70 -4.08 2.45
CA VAL A 20 -4.73 -4.46 3.43
C VAL A 20 -5.52 -3.23 3.91
N LYS A 21 -4.85 -2.08 4.11
CA LYS A 21 -5.51 -0.83 4.50
C LYS A 21 -6.39 -0.23 3.39
N THR A 22 -6.00 -0.39 2.14
CA THR A 22 -6.59 0.35 1.01
C THR A 22 -7.53 -0.47 0.11
N VAL A 23 -7.57 -1.79 0.25
CA VAL A 23 -8.46 -2.65 -0.55
C VAL A 23 -9.94 -2.34 -0.31
N ASN A 24 -10.33 -2.12 0.94
CA ASN A 24 -11.70 -1.76 1.31
C ASN A 24 -11.72 -0.77 2.49
N PRO A 25 -11.29 0.48 2.26
CA PRO A 25 -11.24 1.51 3.29
C PRO A 25 -12.65 1.87 3.75
N SER A 26 -12.78 2.10 5.05
CA SER A 26 -14.02 2.62 5.64
C SER A 26 -14.34 4.00 5.04
N GLY A 27 -15.60 4.24 4.68
CA GLY A 27 -16.03 5.55 4.16
C GLY A 27 -15.39 5.99 2.85
N ASN A 28 -14.73 5.09 2.08
CA ASN A 28 -13.94 5.47 0.89
C ASN A 28 -12.82 6.48 1.19
N HIS A 29 -12.27 6.43 2.40
CA HIS A 29 -11.29 7.37 2.90
C HIS A 29 -10.12 6.64 3.57
N VAL A 30 -8.91 7.12 3.35
CA VAL A 30 -7.72 6.62 4.05
C VAL A 30 -6.85 7.78 4.50
N ASP A 31 -6.48 7.76 5.78
CA ASP A 31 -5.54 8.73 6.32
C ASP A 31 -4.11 8.24 6.05
N ILE A 32 -3.35 9.05 5.33
CA ILE A 32 -1.96 8.75 4.98
C ILE A 32 -1.07 9.78 5.66
N ALA A 33 -0.52 9.39 6.81
CA ALA A 33 0.38 10.22 7.59
C ALA A 33 1.49 9.37 8.24
N TYR A 34 2.64 9.98 8.45
CA TYR A 34 3.79 9.35 9.10
C TYR A 34 4.47 10.33 10.06
N TYR A 35 4.59 10.00 11.34
CA TYR A 35 5.12 10.92 12.39
C TYR A 35 4.52 12.34 12.33
N ASP A 36 3.19 12.43 12.35
CA ASP A 36 2.42 13.69 12.27
C ASP A 36 2.64 14.50 10.98
N LYS A 37 3.31 13.92 9.98
CA LYS A 37 3.48 14.48 8.64
C LYS A 37 2.46 13.91 7.70
N LYS A 38 1.58 14.76 7.18
CA LYS A 38 0.54 14.32 6.23
C LYS A 38 1.15 14.15 4.84
N SER A 39 0.57 13.25 4.07
CA SER A 39 0.83 13.20 2.63
C SER A 39 0.19 14.39 1.92
N TYR A 40 0.75 14.74 0.76
CA TYR A 40 0.20 15.77 -0.11
C TYR A 40 -0.79 15.23 -1.15
N CYS A 41 -1.12 13.94 -1.12
CA CYS A 41 -2.10 13.40 -2.06
C CYS A 41 -3.52 13.71 -1.58
N ASP A 42 -4.38 14.10 -2.51
CA ASP A 42 -5.82 14.28 -2.24
C ASP A 42 -6.61 12.97 -2.42
N SER A 43 -6.14 12.09 -3.30
CA SER A 43 -6.77 10.80 -3.57
C SER A 43 -5.79 9.79 -4.14
N ILE A 44 -6.10 8.50 -3.99
CA ILE A 44 -5.37 7.39 -4.61
C ILE A 44 -6.32 6.49 -5.39
N PRO A 45 -5.87 5.87 -6.49
CA PRO A 45 -6.67 4.87 -7.20
C PRO A 45 -6.85 3.61 -6.33
N ARG A 46 -7.97 2.90 -6.53
CA ARG A 46 -8.20 1.56 -5.98
C ARG A 46 -7.36 0.50 -6.69
N ILE A 47 -7.06 0.73 -7.97
CA ILE A 47 -6.15 -0.08 -8.76
C ILE A 47 -4.73 0.24 -8.28
N TYR A 48 -3.97 -0.77 -7.87
CA TYR A 48 -2.65 -0.58 -7.25
C TYR A 48 -2.67 0.37 -6.04
N SER A 49 -3.71 0.24 -5.20
CA SER A 49 -3.93 1.15 -4.07
C SER A 49 -2.86 1.03 -2.99
N GLY A 50 -2.33 -0.17 -2.73
CA GLY A 50 -1.26 -0.37 -1.75
C GLY A 50 0.04 0.29 -2.20
N LEU A 51 0.42 0.11 -3.48
CA LEU A 51 1.57 0.81 -4.05
C LEU A 51 1.38 2.33 -4.02
N SER A 52 0.20 2.81 -4.43
CA SER A 52 -0.14 4.24 -4.44
C SER A 52 -0.08 4.85 -3.03
N HIS A 53 -0.54 4.12 -2.03
CA HIS A 53 -0.45 4.53 -0.62
C HIS A 53 1.01 4.71 -0.17
N ASN A 54 1.90 3.78 -0.51
CA ASN A 54 3.31 3.90 -0.13
C ASN A 54 4.04 5.02 -0.87
N LEU A 55 3.75 5.23 -2.16
CA LEU A 55 4.25 6.39 -2.90
C LEU A 55 3.72 7.69 -2.28
N CYS A 56 2.47 7.69 -1.84
CA CYS A 56 1.86 8.84 -1.17
C CYS A 56 2.51 9.14 0.19
N LEU A 57 2.91 8.11 0.95
CA LEU A 57 3.72 8.28 2.16
C LEU A 57 5.09 8.93 1.85
N MET A 58 5.70 8.61 0.72
CA MET A 58 6.94 9.28 0.28
C MET A 58 6.70 10.70 -0.22
N TYR A 59 5.51 10.97 -0.74
CA TYR A 59 5.06 12.29 -1.20
C TYR A 59 4.31 13.04 -0.08
N GLY A 60 4.99 13.24 1.05
CA GLY A 60 4.46 13.98 2.19
C GLY A 60 5.36 15.11 2.65
N GLU A 61 4.96 15.75 3.75
CA GLU A 61 5.78 16.81 4.36
C GLU A 61 7.22 16.33 4.62
N PRO A 62 8.23 17.15 4.29
CA PRO A 62 9.62 16.82 4.55
C PRO A 62 9.83 16.52 6.04
N SER A 63 10.36 15.33 6.33
CA SER A 63 10.74 14.92 7.68
C SER A 63 12.24 14.65 7.73
N LYS A 64 12.87 15.04 8.84
CA LYS A 64 14.23 14.60 9.16
C LYS A 64 14.27 13.14 9.63
N GLN A 65 13.11 12.56 9.91
CA GLN A 65 12.98 11.16 10.29
C GLN A 65 12.91 10.29 9.04
N VAL A 66 13.67 9.19 9.04
CA VAL A 66 13.62 8.20 7.97
C VAL A 66 12.23 7.57 7.97
N ILE A 67 11.60 7.49 6.80
CA ILE A 67 10.29 6.85 6.65
C ILE A 67 10.45 5.33 6.80
N GLY A 68 10.05 4.81 7.95
CA GLY A 68 10.07 3.40 8.28
C GLY A 68 11.39 2.90 8.90
N ASN A 69 11.33 1.70 9.47
CA ASN A 69 12.52 0.97 9.89
C ASN A 69 13.21 0.37 8.64
N SER A 70 14.53 0.17 8.70
CA SER A 70 15.27 -0.51 7.64
C SER A 70 15.70 -1.89 8.09
N PHE A 71 15.52 -2.89 7.22
CA PHE A 71 16.04 -4.25 7.42
C PHE A 71 17.28 -4.42 6.54
N SER A 72 18.45 -4.64 7.16
CA SER A 72 19.71 -4.82 6.43
C SER A 72 20.03 -3.69 5.42
N GLY A 73 19.68 -2.45 5.76
CA GLY A 73 19.88 -1.28 4.89
C GLY A 73 18.77 -1.03 3.86
N VAL A 74 17.78 -1.92 3.74
CA VAL A 74 16.61 -1.73 2.87
C VAL A 74 15.44 -1.18 3.68
N PRO A 75 14.88 -0.01 3.33
CA PRO A 75 13.69 0.52 3.99
C PRO A 75 12.51 -0.45 3.90
N TYR A 76 11.83 -0.69 5.03
CA TYR A 76 10.65 -1.56 5.09
C TYR A 76 9.54 -1.07 4.16
N LEU A 77 9.43 0.25 3.96
CA LEU A 77 8.49 0.85 3.00
C LEU A 77 8.69 0.29 1.58
N LEU A 78 9.94 0.06 1.14
CA LEU A 78 10.20 -0.51 -0.18
C LEU A 78 9.79 -1.99 -0.25
N ILE A 79 10.04 -2.74 0.81
CA ILE A 79 9.62 -4.15 0.91
C ILE A 79 8.09 -4.23 0.85
N ASP A 80 7.40 -3.42 1.66
CA ASP A 80 5.94 -3.33 1.67
C ASP A 80 5.39 -2.85 0.31
N SER A 81 6.09 -1.96 -0.39
CA SER A 81 5.71 -1.52 -1.74
C SER A 81 5.75 -2.65 -2.76
N VAL A 82 6.78 -3.50 -2.74
CA VAL A 82 6.88 -4.66 -3.63
C VAL A 82 5.81 -5.70 -3.31
N LEU A 83 5.62 -6.01 -2.02
CA LEU A 83 4.58 -6.95 -1.59
C LEU A 83 3.18 -6.41 -1.91
N SER A 84 2.94 -5.12 -1.71
CA SER A 84 1.68 -4.46 -2.06
C SER A 84 1.43 -4.48 -3.56
N ALA A 85 2.43 -4.19 -4.40
CA ALA A 85 2.28 -4.30 -5.85
C ALA A 85 1.93 -5.72 -6.31
N ALA A 86 2.58 -6.74 -5.73
CA ALA A 86 2.27 -8.14 -6.00
C ALA A 86 0.83 -8.48 -5.56
N THR A 87 0.45 -8.07 -4.35
CA THR A 87 -0.90 -8.30 -3.80
C THR A 87 -1.96 -7.60 -4.64
N ASP A 88 -1.74 -6.34 -4.99
CA ASP A 88 -2.63 -5.51 -5.81
C ASP A 88 -2.85 -6.14 -7.20
N THR A 89 -1.81 -6.79 -7.77
CA THR A 89 -1.91 -7.53 -9.03
C THR A 89 -2.82 -8.75 -8.89
N LEU A 90 -2.78 -9.47 -7.75
CA LEU A 90 -3.64 -10.63 -7.50
C LEU A 90 -5.10 -10.24 -7.31
N ILE A 91 -5.36 -9.11 -6.67
CA ILE A 91 -6.72 -8.60 -6.43
C ILE A 91 -7.21 -7.65 -7.52
N LEU A 92 -6.47 -7.53 -8.63
CA LEU A 92 -6.74 -6.58 -9.71
C LEU A 92 -8.16 -6.67 -10.29
N PRO A 93 -8.76 -7.87 -10.53
CA PRO A 93 -10.14 -7.95 -11.03
C PRO A 93 -11.15 -7.33 -10.06
N TYR A 94 -10.94 -7.50 -8.76
CA TYR A 94 -11.78 -6.92 -7.72
C TYR A 94 -11.58 -5.40 -7.61
N THR A 95 -10.34 -4.92 -7.67
CA THR A 95 -10.04 -3.50 -7.56
C THR A 95 -10.48 -2.72 -8.79
N ILE A 96 -10.40 -3.30 -10.00
CA ILE A 96 -10.99 -2.71 -11.22
C ILE A 96 -12.51 -2.56 -11.05
N TYR A 97 -13.20 -3.62 -10.63
CA TYR A 97 -14.65 -3.56 -10.41
C TYR A 97 -15.01 -2.46 -9.41
N THR A 98 -14.35 -2.42 -8.26
CA THR A 98 -14.63 -1.43 -7.23
C THR A 98 -14.22 -0.01 -7.64
N GLN A 99 -13.17 0.17 -8.43
CA GLN A 99 -12.79 1.46 -9.02
C GLN A 99 -13.93 2.02 -9.88
N THR A 100 -14.54 1.21 -10.75
CA THR A 100 -15.65 1.68 -11.60
C THR A 100 -16.91 2.03 -10.81
N LYS A 101 -17.13 1.39 -9.65
CA LYS A 101 -18.33 1.58 -8.83
C LYS A 101 -18.20 2.69 -7.79
N LYS A 102 -17.03 2.80 -7.15
CA LYS A 102 -16.79 3.70 -6.00
C LYS A 102 -15.85 4.85 -6.33
N GLY A 103 -15.17 4.82 -7.47
CA GLY A 103 -14.13 5.79 -7.82
C GLY A 103 -12.86 5.64 -6.97
N SER A 104 -12.03 6.68 -7.00
CA SER A 104 -10.80 6.76 -6.21
C SER A 104 -11.08 6.93 -4.71
N ILE A 105 -10.12 6.51 -3.90
CA ILE A 105 -10.15 6.63 -2.44
C ILE A 105 -9.67 8.04 -2.08
N LYS A 106 -10.40 8.73 -1.22
CA LYS A 106 -9.98 10.04 -0.71
C LYS A 106 -8.87 9.89 0.33
N VAL A 107 -7.98 10.86 0.37
CA VAL A 107 -6.88 10.92 1.32
C VAL A 107 -6.99 12.20 2.13
N ASN A 108 -6.83 12.08 3.46
CA ASN A 108 -6.79 13.15 4.47
C ASN A 108 -8.04 14.07 4.55
#